data_AF-A0AAQ3XML7-F1
#
_entry.id   AF-A0AAQ3XML7-F1
#
_cell.length_a   1.000
_cell.length_b   1.000
_cell.length_c   1.000
_cell.angle_alpha   90.00
_cell.angle_beta   90.00
_cell.angle_gamma   90.00
#
_symmetry.space_group_name_H-M   'P 1'
#
loop_
_entity.id
_entity.type
_entity.pdbx_description
1 polymer ?
#
loop_
_entity_poly.entity_id
_entity_poly.type
_entity_poly.pdbx_seq_one_letter_code
_entity_poly.pdbx_strand_id
1 'polypeptide(L)' 'MNDSRFKKLSSAREVVDAVSGTFRAAALAGCKPPAISNAIARGCLPSTTFLIFGAELAERGLTAPPELWGIRPAPRRKRH' A
#
# COMPACT_ATOMS: atom_id res chain seq x y z
N MET A 1 3.46 -1.19 -21.77
CA MET A 1 2.84 -0.06 -21.05
C MET A 1 3.94 0.80 -20.48
N ASN A 2 3.95 2.12 -20.74
CA ASN A 2 4.91 3.03 -20.09
C ASN A 2 4.35 3.40 -18.70
N ASP A 3 4.82 2.74 -17.65
CA ASP A 3 4.48 3.00 -16.23
C ASP A 3 4.96 4.37 -15.69
N SER A 4 5.44 5.26 -16.56
CA SER A 4 6.03 6.57 -16.21
C SER A 4 5.01 7.66 -15.83
N ARG A 5 3.71 7.33 -15.64
CA ARG A 5 2.68 8.30 -15.25
C ARG A 5 2.32 8.29 -13.76
N PHE A 6 2.62 7.22 -13.04
CA PHE A 6 2.25 7.10 -11.62
C PHE A 6 3.37 7.62 -10.72
N LYS A 7 3.04 8.51 -9.78
CA LYS A 7 3.99 8.90 -8.73
C LYS A 7 4.11 7.73 -7.74
N LYS A 8 5.32 7.21 -7.58
CA LYS A 8 5.63 6.13 -6.64
C LYS A 8 5.70 6.67 -5.22
N LEU A 9 4.87 6.12 -4.35
CA LEU A 9 4.94 6.31 -2.91
C LEU A 9 5.92 5.31 -2.33
N SER A 10 6.67 5.73 -1.31
CA SER A 10 7.81 4.99 -0.76
C SER A 10 7.62 4.56 0.69
N SER A 11 6.54 5.01 1.35
CA SER A 11 6.27 4.67 2.75
C SER A 11 4.80 4.35 3.02
N ALA A 12 4.56 3.56 4.07
CA ALA A 12 3.21 3.28 4.58
C ALA A 12 2.46 4.57 4.96
N ARG A 13 3.17 5.59 5.47
CA ARG A 13 2.59 6.88 5.82
C ARG A 13 2.07 7.60 4.58
N GLU A 14 2.90 7.71 3.54
CA GLU A 14 2.52 8.34 2.28
C GLU A 14 1.31 7.66 1.64
N VAL A 15 1.26 6.32 1.68
CA VAL A 15 0.11 5.55 1.19
C VAL A 15 -1.17 5.90 1.96
N VAL A 16 -1.09 5.94 3.30
CA VAL A 16 -2.25 6.26 4.13
C VAL A 16 -2.71 7.70 3.94
N ASP A 17 -1.79 8.65 3.86
CA ASP A 17 -2.12 10.05 3.60
C ASP A 17 -2.77 10.22 2.21
N ALA A 18 -2.29 9.49 1.20
CA ALA A 18 -2.85 9.48 -0.15
C ALA A 18 -4.30 8.94 -0.20
N VAL A 19 -4.66 7.97 0.64
CA VAL A 19 -6.06 7.47 0.73
C VAL A 19 -6.96 8.33 1.64
N SER A 20 -6.59 9.59 1.88
CA SER A 20 -7.27 10.56 2.74
C SER A 20 -7.13 10.29 4.25
N GLY A 21 -6.03 9.66 4.66
CA GLY A 21 -5.61 9.56 6.06
C GLY A 21 -6.13 8.32 6.81
N THR A 22 -5.70 8.20 8.07
CA THR A 22 -5.85 7.00 8.91
C THR A 22 -7.29 6.54 9.10
N PHE A 23 -8.25 7.46 9.29
CA PHE A 23 -9.65 7.09 9.52
C PHE A 23 -10.31 6.51 8.27
N ARG A 24 -10.11 7.13 7.10
CA ARG A 24 -10.63 6.60 5.84
C ARG A 24 -9.93 5.30 5.47
N ALA A 25 -8.62 5.21 5.66
CA ALA A 25 -7.87 3.97 5.47
C ALA A 25 -8.41 2.82 6.35
N ALA A 26 -8.75 3.12 7.61
CA ALA A 26 -9.30 2.13 8.54
C ALA A 26 -10.71 1.67 8.12
N ALA A 27 -11.57 2.60 7.68
CA ALA A 27 -12.90 2.30 7.15
C ALA A 27 -12.82 1.42 5.89
N LEU A 28 -11.96 1.77 4.93
CA LEU A 28 -11.69 0.98 3.72
C LEU A 28 -11.18 -0.43 4.04
N ALA A 29 -10.33 -0.55 5.06
CA ALA A 29 -9.75 -1.81 5.49
C ALA A 29 -10.67 -2.63 6.43
N GLY A 30 -11.83 -2.10 6.84
CA GLY A 30 -12.71 -2.76 7.80
C GLY A 30 -12.08 -2.97 9.18
N CYS A 31 -11.16 -2.10 9.60
CA CYS A 31 -10.42 -2.24 10.86
C CYS A 31 -10.48 -0.96 11.71
N LYS A 32 -9.95 -1.03 12.94
CA LYS A 32 -9.91 0.12 13.85
C LYS A 32 -8.77 1.08 13.46
N PRO A 33 -8.92 2.41 13.58
CA PRO A 33 -7.85 3.38 13.28
C PRO A 33 -6.49 3.11 13.93
N PRO A 34 -6.42 2.63 15.20
CA PRO A 34 -5.14 2.24 15.81
C PRO A 34 -4.41 1.11 15.07
N ALA A 35 -5.12 0.21 14.38
CA ALA A 35 -4.48 -0.84 13.59
C ALA A 35 -3.70 -0.25 12.40
N ILE A 36 -4.26 0.76 11.73
CA ILE A 36 -3.57 1.50 10.67
C ILE A 36 -2.42 2.31 11.25
N SER A 37 -2.62 2.99 12.39
CA SER A 37 -1.54 3.75 13.02
C SER A 37 -0.35 2.88 13.41
N ASN A 38 -0.62 1.68 13.95
CA ASN A 38 0.41 0.70 14.28
C ASN A 38 1.11 0.17 13.02
N ALA A 39 0.37 -0.04 11.94
CA ALA A 39 0.93 -0.45 10.64
C ALA A 39 1.87 0.62 10.06
N ILE A 40 1.49 1.91 10.15
CA ILE A 40 2.36 3.04 9.78
C ILE A 40 3.62 3.05 10.63
N ALA A 41 3.50 2.92 11.96
CA ALA A 41 4.64 2.90 12.88
C ALA A 41 5.61 1.73 12.59
N ARG A 42 5.09 0.59 12.12
CA ARG A 42 5.88 -0.57 11.70
C ARG A 42 6.45 -0.44 10.27
N GLY A 43 6.02 0.56 9.50
CA GLY A 43 6.39 0.71 8.10
C GLY A 43 5.80 -0.36 7.17
N CYS A 44 4.81 -1.13 7.62
CA CYS A 44 4.23 -2.26 6.89
C CYS A 44 2.71 -2.27 7.04
N LEU A 45 2.01 -2.12 5.93
CA LEU A 45 0.56 -2.16 5.82
C LEU A 45 0.04 -3.61 5.84
N PRO A 46 -1.21 -3.84 6.28
CA PRO A 46 -1.81 -5.16 6.27
C PRO A 46 -2.02 -5.64 4.83
N SER A 47 -1.55 -6.84 4.47
CA SER A 47 -1.59 -7.34 3.08
C SER A 47 -3.00 -7.38 2.48
N THR A 48 -4.04 -7.50 3.29
CA THR A 48 -5.44 -7.44 2.87
C THR A 48 -5.83 -6.10 2.25
N THR A 49 -5.12 -5.01 2.54
CA THR A 49 -5.41 -3.68 2.00
C THR A 49 -4.72 -3.41 0.67
N PHE A 50 -3.86 -4.31 0.18
CA PHE A 50 -3.07 -4.08 -1.04
C PHE A 50 -3.92 -3.71 -2.25
N LEU A 51 -4.96 -4.51 -2.53
CA LEU A 51 -5.85 -4.27 -3.68
C LEU A 51 -6.76 -3.05 -3.44
N ILE A 52 -7.26 -2.88 -2.22
CA ILE A 52 -8.18 -1.78 -1.87
C ILE A 52 -7.48 -0.43 -1.97
N PHE A 53 -6.30 -0.31 -1.36
CA PHE A 53 -5.50 0.91 -1.42
C PHE A 53 -4.90 1.09 -2.81
N GLY A 54 -4.51 0.01 -3.49
CA GLY A 54 -4.02 0.07 -4.87
C GLY A 54 -5.04 0.71 -5.83
N ALA A 55 -6.33 0.35 -5.73
CA ALA A 55 -7.38 0.97 -6.53
C ALA A 55 -7.52 2.48 -6.24
N GLU A 56 -7.60 2.85 -4.96
CA GLU A 56 -7.67 4.25 -4.50
C GLU A 56 -6.44 5.10 -4.87
N LEU A 57 -5.25 4.49 -4.94
CA LEU A 57 -4.03 5.13 -5.40
C LEU A 57 -4.04 5.32 -6.92
N ALA A 58 -4.49 4.30 -7.67
CA ALA A 58 -4.54 4.35 -9.13
C ALA A 58 -5.48 5.46 -9.63
N GLU A 59 -6.63 5.65 -8.99
CA GLU A 59 -7.54 6.77 -9.29
C GLU A 59 -6.89 8.15 -9.11
N ARG A 60 -5.89 8.25 -8.22
CA ARG A 60 -5.14 9.48 -7.93
C ARG A 60 -3.85 9.60 -8.75
N GLY A 61 -3.56 8.68 -9.67
CA GLY A 61 -2.30 8.68 -10.40
C GLY A 61 -1.09 8.35 -9.51
N LEU A 62 -1.31 7.60 -8.42
CA LEU A 62 -0.28 7.14 -7.49
C LEU A 62 -0.10 5.62 -7.58
N THR A 63 1.07 5.14 -7.21
CA THR A 63 1.35 3.71 -7.06
C THR A 63 2.28 3.48 -5.89
N ALA A 64 2.34 2.25 -5.37
CA ALA A 64 3.14 1.92 -4.21
C ALA A 64 3.69 0.48 -4.33
N PRO A 65 4.93 0.24 -3.88
CA PRO A 65 5.55 -1.08 -3.95
C PRO A 65 4.82 -2.11 -3.06
N PRO A 66 4.61 -3.36 -3.55
CA PRO A 66 4.00 -4.44 -2.76
C PRO A 66 4.79 -4.77 -1.49
N GLU A 67 6.07 -4.42 -1.43
CA GLU A 67 6.93 -4.55 -0.25
C GLU A 67 6.39 -3.78 0.96
N LEU A 68 5.66 -2.67 0.75
CA LEU A 68 4.99 -1.93 1.83
C LEU A 68 3.85 -2.71 2.48
N TRP A 69 3.40 -3.79 1.85
CA TRP A 69 2.40 -4.73 2.37
C TRP A 69 3.02 -6.05 2.83
N GLY A 70 4.35 -6.11 2.93
CA GLY A 70 5.10 -7.32 3.26
C GLY A 70 5.09 -8.38 2.15
N ILE A 71 4.57 -8.05 0.96
CA ILE A 71 4.51 -8.96 -0.18
C ILE A 71 5.87 -8.94 -0.86
N ARG A 72 6.62 -10.04 -0.72
CA ARG A 72 7.94 -10.18 -1.34
C ARG A 72 7.83 -10.83 -2.72
N PRO A 73 8.61 -10.37 -3.70
CA PRO A 73 8.69 -11.06 -4.99
C PRO A 73 9.17 -12.49 -4.76
N ALA A 74 8.51 -13.44 -5.43
CA ALA A 74 8.93 -14.84 -5.37
C ALA A 74 10.39 -14.95 -5.86
N PRO A 75 11.24 -15.77 -5.20
CA PRO A 75 12.59 -16.00 -5.71
C PRO A 75 12.47 -16.57 -7.12
N ARG A 76 13.15 -15.93 -8.09
CA ARG A 76 13.22 -16.44 -9.46
C ARG A 76 13.86 -17.83 -9.38
N ARG A 77 13.05 -18.90 -9.53
CA ARG A 77 13.58 -20.24 -9.71
C ARG A 77 14.44 -20.21 -10.97
N LYS A 78 15.77 -20.32 -10.81
CA LYS A 78 16.65 -20.64 -11.94
C LYS A 78 16.21 -22.01 -12.44
N ARG A 79 15.62 -22.07 -13.64
CA ARG A 79 15.49 -23.32 -14.38
C ARG A 79 16.92 -23.73 -14.75
N HIS A 80 17.37 -24.86 -14.18
CA HIS A 80 18.52 -25.61 -14.67
C HIS A 80 18.08 -26.48 -15.83
#